data_AF-A0A4Q3VKC5-F1
#
_entry.id   AF-A0A4Q3VKC5-F1
#
_cell.length_a   1.000
_cell.length_b   1.000
_cell.length_c   1.000
_cell.angle_alpha   90.00
_cell.angle_beta   90.00
_cell.angle_gamma   90.00
#
_symmetry.space_group_name_H-M   'P 1'
#
loop_
_entity.id
_entity.type
_entity.pdbx_description
1 polymer ?
#
loop_
_entity_poly.entity_id
_entity_poly.type
_entity_poly.pdbx_seq_one_letter_code
_entity_poly.pdbx_strand_id
1 'polypeptide(L)' 'DKRKAYDASDALLVVEVCVSTHDQDYGPKDRAYAAAGIPEYWIIDLDRDRVEKRTEPTPRLCEA' A
#
# COMPACT_ATOMS: atom_id res chain seq x y z
N ASP A 1 -16.61 8.26 25.82
CA ASP A 1 -16.61 8.04 24.37
C ASP A 1 -15.20 8.28 23.86
N LYS A 2 -14.48 7.24 23.41
CA LYS A 2 -13.05 7.32 23.05
C LYS A 2 -12.77 6.56 21.76
N ARG A 3 -13.43 6.92 20.67
CA ARG A 3 -12.88 6.59 19.34
C ARG A 3 -11.80 7.63 19.05
N LYS A 4 -10.54 7.26 19.30
CA LYS A 4 -9.41 7.99 18.74
C LYS A 4 -9.51 7.83 17.22
N ALA A 5 -9.49 8.94 16.48
CA ALA A 5 -9.34 8.89 15.03
C ALA A 5 -7.89 8.52 14.72
N TYR A 6 -7.72 7.57 13.81
CA TYR A 6 -6.42 7.19 13.27
C TYR A 6 -6.36 7.64 11.81
N ASP A 7 -5.19 8.10 11.40
CA ASP A 7 -4.90 8.44 10.01
C ASP A 7 -3.93 7.43 9.38
N ALA A 8 -3.71 7.54 8.06
CA ALA A 8 -2.86 6.59 7.35
C ALA A 8 -1.39 6.63 7.82
N SER A 9 -0.90 7.76 8.32
CA SER A 9 0.46 7.90 8.84
C SER A 9 0.64 7.27 10.23
N ASP A 10 -0.45 6.93 10.94
CA ASP A 10 -0.39 6.10 12.14
C ASP A 10 -0.03 4.63 11.82
N ALA A 11 -0.14 4.20 10.56
CA ALA A 11 0.14 2.83 10.16
C ALA A 11 1.63 2.59 9.90
N LEU A 12 2.19 1.56 10.53
CA LEU A 12 3.56 1.09 10.26
C LEU A 12 3.61 0.06 9.12
N LEU A 13 2.50 -0.64 8.87
CA LEU A 13 2.38 -1.65 7.83
C LEU A 13 0.97 -1.61 7.25
N VAL A 14 0.88 -1.57 5.92
CA VAL A 14 -0.36 -1.83 5.19
C VAL A 14 -0.22 -3.12 4.38
N VAL A 15 -1.24 -3.98 4.46
CA VAL A 15 -1.31 -5.22 3.68
C VAL A 15 -2.57 -5.17 2.82
N GLU A 16 -2.40 -5.24 1.51
CA GLU A 16 -3.48 -5.36 0.55
C GLU A 16 -3.56 -6.79 0.02
N VAL A 17 -4.77 -7.31 -0.11
CA VAL A 17 -5.02 -8.65 -0.66
C VAL A 17 -5.74 -8.49 -2.00
N CYS A 18 -5.04 -8.81 -3.08
CA CYS A 18 -5.55 -8.68 -4.44
C CYS A 18 -6.09 -10.01 -4.94
N VAL A 19 -7.33 -9.96 -5.44
CA VAL A 19 -7.94 -11.02 -6.25
C VAL A 19 -8.40 -10.33 -7.53
N SER A 20 -7.67 -10.50 -8.64
CA SER A 20 -7.87 -9.95 -9.99
C SER A 20 -7.64 -8.46 -10.27
N THR A 21 -7.77 -7.55 -9.30
CA THR A 21 -7.51 -6.11 -9.54
C THR A 21 -6.11 -5.71 -9.13
N HIS A 22 -5.19 -5.59 -10.09
CA HIS A 22 -3.79 -5.24 -9.81
C HIS A 22 -3.45 -3.76 -9.95
N ASP A 23 -4.12 -3.07 -10.88
CA ASP A 23 -3.72 -1.70 -11.25
C ASP A 23 -3.84 -0.72 -10.09
N GLN A 24 -4.77 -0.97 -9.16
CA GLN A 24 -4.97 -0.13 -7.98
C GLN A 24 -3.84 -0.33 -6.96
N ASP A 25 -3.54 -1.57 -6.61
CA ASP A 25 -2.58 -1.91 -5.55
C ASP A 25 -1.12 -1.71 -5.99
N TYR A 26 -0.83 -1.91 -7.28
CA TYR A 26 0.48 -1.65 -7.88
C TYR A 26 0.65 -0.21 -8.41
N GLY A 27 -0.40 0.63 -8.36
CA GLY A 27 -0.39 1.99 -8.92
C GLY A 27 -0.86 3.06 -7.92
N PRO A 28 -2.12 3.53 -7.99
CA PRO A 28 -2.63 4.60 -7.13
C PRO A 28 -2.40 4.42 -5.63
N LYS A 29 -2.63 3.21 -5.09
CA LYS A 29 -2.50 2.97 -3.65
C LYS A 29 -1.05 2.99 -3.19
N ASP A 30 -0.16 2.39 -3.98
CA ASP A 30 1.29 2.43 -3.72
C ASP A 30 1.78 3.86 -3.54
N ARG A 31 1.40 4.75 -4.47
CA ARG A 31 1.76 6.17 -4.40
C ARG A 31 1.16 6.86 -3.18
N ALA A 32 -0.10 6.56 -2.86
CA ALA A 32 -0.79 7.17 -1.72
C ALA A 32 -0.14 6.77 -0.38
N TYR A 33 0.20 5.49 -0.20
CA TYR A 33 0.85 4.99 1.01
C TYR A 33 2.29 5.49 1.15
N ALA A 34 3.04 5.54 0.04
CA ALA A 34 4.35 6.16 0.01
C ALA A 34 4.29 7.65 0.38
N ALA A 35 3.32 8.40 -0.15
CA ALA A 35 3.13 9.81 0.17
C ALA A 35 2.71 10.04 1.62
N ALA A 36 2.01 9.09 2.22
CA ALA A 36 1.66 9.09 3.65
C ALA A 36 2.85 8.70 4.57
N GLY A 37 4.01 8.33 4.01
CA GLY A 37 5.21 7.97 4.77
C GLY A 37 5.13 6.61 5.46
N ILE A 38 4.27 5.71 4.96
CA ILE A 38 4.11 4.37 5.54
C ILE A 38 5.38 3.55 5.28
N PRO A 39 6.05 3.02 6.32
CA PRO A 39 7.37 2.40 6.15
C PRO A 39 7.30 1.02 5.47
N GLU A 40 6.17 0.31 5.57
CA GLU A 40 5.97 -0.97 4.89
C GLU A 40 4.61 -1.07 4.19
N TYR A 41 4.64 -1.50 2.92
CA TYR A 41 3.45 -1.79 2.13
C TYR A 41 3.59 -3.15 1.43
N TRP A 42 2.69 -4.06 1.72
CA TRP A 42 2.72 -5.43 1.21
C TRP A 42 1.49 -5.70 0.34
N ILE A 43 1.71 -6.40 -0.77
CA ILE A 43 0.66 -6.85 -1.66
C ILE A 43 0.68 -8.38 -1.68
N ILE A 44 -0.43 -8.99 -1.28
CA ILE A 44 -0.66 -10.42 -1.39
C ILE A 44 -1.50 -10.64 -2.64
N ASP A 45 -0.84 -11.08 -3.71
CA ASP A 45 -1.41 -11.35 -5.02
C ASP A 45 -1.78 -12.83 -5.09
N LEU A 46 -3.07 -13.15 -4.91
CA LEU A 46 -3.56 -14.53 -4.88
C LEU A 46 -3.64 -15.14 -6.28
N ASP A 47 -3.85 -14.32 -7.32
CA ASP A 47 -3.97 -14.81 -8.70
C ASP A 47 -2.59 -15.20 -9.27
N ARG A 48 -1.54 -14.48 -8.87
CA ARG A 48 -0.15 -14.78 -9.26
C ARG A 48 0.61 -15.60 -8.22
N ASP A 49 -0.05 -16.02 -7.14
CA ASP A 49 0.54 -16.76 -6.02
C ASP A 49 1.85 -16.13 -5.50
N ARG A 50 1.79 -14.83 -5.19
CA ARG A 50 2.98 -14.05 -4.82
C ARG A 50 2.69 -13.04 -3.73
N VAL A 51 3.69 -12.81 -2.89
CA VAL A 51 3.75 -11.66 -1.98
C VAL A 51 4.81 -10.67 -2.46
N GLU A 52 4.44 -9.40 -2.62
CA GLU A 52 5.38 -8.31 -2.84
C GLU A 52 5.51 -7.46 -1.58
N LYS A 53 6.75 -7.32 -1.10
CA LYS A 53 7.08 -6.41 0.00
C LYS A 53 7.73 -5.14 -0.55
N ARG A 54 7.22 -3.98 -0.14
CA ARG A 54 7.82 -2.67 -0.38
C ARG A 54 8.21 -2.04 0.95
N THR A 55 9.49 -1.70 1.09
CA THR A 55 10.07 -1.05 2.27
C THR A 55 10.49 0.36 1.93
N GLU A 56 10.20 1.31 2.83
CA GLU A 56 10.46 2.75 2.63
C GLU A 56 10.02 3.24 1.23
N PRO A 57 8.78 2.92 0.81
CA PRO A 57 8.34 3.26 -0.54
C PRO A 57 8.33 4.78 -0.71
N THR A 58 9.00 5.26 -1.76
CA THR A 58 8.90 6.65 -2.21
C THR A 58 7.82 6.77 -3.28
N PRO A 59 7.10 7.91 -3.38
CA PRO A 59 6.09 8.07 -4.41
C PRO A 59 6.71 7.91 -5.80
N ARG A 60 6.34 6.85 -6.52
CA ARG A 60 6.73 6.70 -7.92
C ARG A 60 5.91 7.66 -8.76
N LEU A 61 6.57 8.51 -9.54
CA LEU A 61 5.88 9.32 -10.54
C LEU A 61 5.30 8.39 -11.61
N CYS A 62 4.07 8.62 -12.06
CA CYS A 62 3.60 7.96 -13.28
C CYS A 62 4.47 8.48 -14.44
N GLU A 63 5.20 7.60 -15.10
CA GLU A 63 5.68 7.90 -16.45
C GLU A 63 4.45 7.90 -17.38
N ALA A 64 4.30 8.98 -18.16
CA ALA A 64 3.18 9.21 -19.06
C ALA A 64 3.26 8.35 -20.33
#